data_AF-A0A957K7U3-F1
#
_entry.id   AF-A0A957K7U3-F1
#
_cell.length_a   1.000
_cell.length_b   1.000
_cell.length_c   1.000
_cell.angle_alpha   90.00
_cell.angle_beta   90.00
_cell.angle_gamma   90.00
#
_symmetry.space_group_name_H-M   'P 1'
#
loop_
_entity.id
_entity.type
_entity.pdbx_description
1 polymer ?
#
loop_
_entity_poly.entity_id
_entity_poly.type
_entity_poly.pdbx_seq_one_letter_code
_entity_poly.pdbx_strand_id
1 'polypeptide(L)'
;WGALRPLYAAGTVASAAAHLRQNLALPSMQPWPVSVLESAGLSQSDRQSIGRILSSYDRSNAMNLVALAALQALTRGEADVAPLPQTAPGTGVTGDLPFLLTFDQMAPATADLVYRLNAIGDPDHKVIASMYRHLAHWPSFLALVWERLAPLSTNGRIDTIIAQNLGTGRSVAAKLAAQILAPSQTLAPAVLDQINDALDLFINYAIGRMVPLGSLLARSFPHGE
;
A
#
# COMPACT_ATOMS: atom_id res chain seq x y z
N TRP A 1 13.17 -9.28 10.84
CA TRP A 1 14.05 -8.32 10.12
C TRP A 1 15.31 -8.97 9.55
N GLY A 2 16.10 -9.71 10.34
CA GLY A 2 17.35 -10.33 9.87
C GLY A 2 17.24 -11.13 8.55
N ALA A 3 16.15 -11.88 8.38
CA ALA A 3 15.88 -12.65 7.16
C ALA A 3 15.59 -11.79 5.91
N LEU A 4 14.91 -10.65 6.07
CA LEU A 4 14.47 -9.80 4.95
C LEU A 4 15.48 -8.71 4.59
N ARG A 5 16.25 -8.20 5.57
CA ARG A 5 17.19 -7.09 5.38
C ARG A 5 18.14 -7.29 4.18
N PRO A 6 18.74 -8.47 3.94
CA PRO A 6 19.59 -8.68 2.77
C PRO A 6 18.85 -8.45 1.44
N LEU A 7 17.60 -8.89 1.33
CA LEU A 7 16.78 -8.71 0.12
C LEU A 7 16.35 -7.26 -0.10
N TYR A 8 16.17 -6.49 0.99
CA TYR A 8 15.98 -5.04 0.89
C TYR A 8 17.26 -4.35 0.38
N ALA A 9 18.42 -4.69 0.96
CA ALA A 9 19.71 -4.09 0.59
C ALA A 9 20.11 -4.42 -0.86
N ALA A 10 19.80 -5.62 -1.33
CA ALA A 10 20.04 -6.05 -2.72
C ALA A 10 19.04 -5.49 -3.73
N GLY A 11 17.99 -4.79 -3.29
CA GLY A 11 16.93 -4.28 -4.16
C GLY A 11 15.93 -5.33 -4.64
N THR A 12 16.06 -6.61 -4.24
CA THR A 12 15.15 -7.70 -4.62
C THR A 12 13.71 -7.42 -4.19
N VAL A 13 13.50 -6.90 -2.98
CA VAL A 13 12.15 -6.51 -2.51
C VAL A 13 11.57 -5.37 -3.36
N ALA A 14 12.40 -4.39 -3.72
CA ALA A 14 11.95 -3.28 -4.56
C ALA A 14 11.60 -3.74 -5.97
N SER A 15 12.38 -4.65 -6.55
CA SER A 15 12.11 -5.29 -7.84
C SER A 15 10.80 -6.09 -7.80
N ALA A 16 10.60 -6.93 -6.78
CA ALA A 16 9.36 -7.68 -6.56
C ALA A 16 8.12 -6.77 -6.43
N ALA A 17 8.24 -5.69 -5.65
CA ALA A 17 7.16 -4.72 -5.46
C ALA A 17 6.82 -3.99 -6.76
N ALA A 18 7.82 -3.63 -7.57
CA ALA A 18 7.62 -3.01 -8.86
C ALA A 18 6.94 -3.96 -9.85
N HIS A 19 7.34 -5.23 -9.85
CA HIS A 19 6.68 -6.28 -10.62
C HIS A 19 5.20 -6.42 -10.22
N LEU A 20 4.90 -6.50 -8.92
CA LEU A 20 3.53 -6.53 -8.43
C LEU A 20 2.72 -5.32 -8.95
N ARG A 21 3.26 -4.10 -8.78
CA ARG A 21 2.60 -2.86 -9.20
C ARG A 21 2.31 -2.83 -10.70
N GLN A 22 3.23 -3.29 -11.54
CA GLN A 22 3.03 -3.34 -13.00
C GLN A 22 1.91 -4.30 -13.40
N ASN A 23 1.63 -5.32 -12.59
CA ASN A 23 0.63 -6.35 -12.87
C ASN A 23 -0.70 -6.15 -12.10
N LEU A 24 -0.90 -5.00 -11.44
CA LEU A 24 -2.18 -4.69 -10.81
C LEU A 24 -3.27 -4.49 -11.87
N ALA A 25 -4.35 -5.25 -11.74
CA ALA A 25 -5.58 -5.08 -12.52
C ALA A 25 -6.41 -3.92 -11.96
N LEU A 26 -5.97 -2.68 -12.20
CA LEU A 26 -6.68 -1.48 -11.73
C LEU A 26 -7.66 -0.96 -12.78
N PRO A 27 -8.81 -0.40 -12.36
CA PRO A 27 -9.66 0.34 -13.26
C PRO A 27 -8.93 1.58 -13.80
N SER A 28 -9.18 1.92 -15.05
CA SER A 28 -8.76 3.22 -15.57
C SER A 28 -9.52 4.33 -14.84
N MET A 29 -8.78 5.31 -14.32
CA MET A 29 -9.32 6.54 -13.74
C MET A 29 -8.63 7.72 -14.39
N GLN A 30 -9.42 8.71 -14.75
CA GLN A 30 -8.89 9.96 -15.30
C GLN A 30 -8.08 10.68 -14.21
N PRO A 31 -6.92 11.27 -14.56
CA PRO A 31 -6.20 12.13 -13.64
C PRO A 31 -7.11 13.25 -13.11
N TRP A 32 -6.87 13.73 -11.88
CA TRP A 32 -7.54 14.97 -11.44
C TRP A 32 -7.07 16.12 -12.33
N PRO A 33 -7.96 16.88 -12.97
CA PRO A 33 -7.56 18.10 -13.67
C PRO A 33 -6.94 19.07 -12.67
N VAL A 34 -5.85 19.75 -13.08
CA VAL A 34 -5.17 20.74 -12.24
C VAL A 34 -6.13 21.82 -11.76
N SER A 35 -7.03 22.29 -12.64
CA SER A 35 -8.06 23.28 -12.30
C SER A 35 -9.01 22.84 -11.19
N VAL A 36 -9.31 21.53 -11.08
CA VAL A 36 -10.14 20.98 -9.99
C VAL A 36 -9.38 21.03 -8.67
N LEU A 37 -8.08 20.69 -8.69
CA LEU A 37 -7.24 20.74 -7.49
C LEU A 37 -7.04 22.19 -7.01
N GLU A 38 -6.83 23.13 -7.93
CA GLU A 38 -6.71 24.55 -7.63
C GLU A 38 -8.01 25.14 -7.10
N SER A 39 -9.15 24.77 -7.69
CA SER A 39 -10.48 25.17 -7.19
C SER A 39 -10.79 24.58 -5.80
N ALA A 40 -10.18 23.44 -5.46
CA ALA A 40 -10.22 22.86 -4.12
C ALA A 40 -9.23 23.52 -3.13
N GLY A 41 -8.58 24.62 -3.55
CA GLY A 41 -7.65 25.41 -2.74
C GLY A 41 -6.25 24.82 -2.63
N LEU A 42 -5.87 23.85 -3.47
CA LEU A 42 -4.56 23.20 -3.39
C LEU A 42 -3.53 23.97 -4.23
N SER A 43 -2.53 24.55 -3.57
CA SER A 43 -1.41 25.21 -4.23
C SER A 43 -0.52 24.20 -4.97
N GLN A 44 0.39 24.69 -5.81
CA GLN A 44 1.41 23.84 -6.43
C GLN A 44 2.26 23.11 -5.37
N SER A 45 2.60 23.77 -4.27
CA SER A 45 3.39 23.18 -3.17
C SER A 45 2.63 22.07 -2.42
N ASP A 46 1.31 22.25 -2.24
CA ASP A 46 0.43 21.23 -1.69
C ASP A 46 0.37 20.01 -2.61
N ARG A 47 0.20 20.25 -3.92
CA ARG A 47 0.18 19.18 -4.91
C ARG A 47 1.48 18.40 -4.94
N GLN A 48 2.63 19.06 -4.87
CA GLN A 48 3.92 18.37 -4.77
C GLN A 48 4.01 17.50 -3.51
N SER A 49 3.53 17.99 -2.37
CA SER A 49 3.55 17.25 -1.09
C SER A 49 2.59 16.05 -1.13
N ILE A 50 1.38 16.22 -1.65
CA ILE A 50 0.40 15.15 -1.85
C ILE A 50 0.94 14.09 -2.81
N GLY A 51 1.48 14.50 -3.96
CA GLY A 51 2.11 13.60 -4.93
C GLY A 51 3.24 12.78 -4.32
N ARG A 52 4.06 13.39 -3.45
CA ARG A 52 5.11 12.70 -2.69
C ARG A 52 4.54 11.67 -1.72
N ILE A 53 3.48 12.01 -0.97
CA ILE A 53 2.80 11.09 -0.06
C ILE A 53 2.26 9.88 -0.83
N LEU A 54 1.51 10.13 -1.90
CA LEU A 54 0.90 9.07 -2.71
C LEU A 54 1.98 8.15 -3.31
N SER A 55 3.03 8.73 -3.89
CA SER A 55 4.14 7.95 -4.47
C SER A 55 4.90 7.15 -3.40
N SER A 56 5.07 7.72 -2.21
CA SER A 56 5.74 7.05 -1.08
C SER A 56 4.96 5.83 -0.63
N TYR A 57 3.64 5.94 -0.42
CA TYR A 57 2.80 4.83 0.00
C TYR A 57 2.57 3.80 -1.10
N ASP A 58 2.38 4.24 -2.35
CA ASP A 58 2.29 3.35 -3.50
C ASP A 58 3.53 2.45 -3.62
N ARG A 59 4.72 2.98 -3.30
CA ARG A 59 5.96 2.20 -3.29
C ARG A 59 6.10 1.35 -2.02
N SER A 60 6.00 1.97 -0.85
CA SER A 60 6.31 1.31 0.43
C SER A 60 5.28 0.24 0.80
N ASN A 61 3.99 0.44 0.49
CA ASN A 61 2.97 -0.59 0.70
C ASN A 61 3.26 -1.82 -0.16
N ALA A 62 3.64 -1.64 -1.43
CA ALA A 62 3.95 -2.78 -2.30
C ALA A 62 5.18 -3.56 -1.78
N MET A 63 6.22 -2.86 -1.33
CA MET A 63 7.40 -3.47 -0.72
C MET A 63 7.06 -4.22 0.57
N ASN A 64 6.25 -3.63 1.43
CA ASN A 64 5.83 -4.28 2.68
C ASN A 64 4.94 -5.50 2.40
N LEU A 65 4.03 -5.43 1.43
CA LEU A 65 3.16 -6.55 1.08
C LEU A 65 3.97 -7.76 0.65
N VAL A 66 4.84 -7.60 -0.36
CA VAL A 66 5.61 -8.73 -0.89
C VAL A 66 6.59 -9.28 0.16
N ALA A 67 7.19 -8.43 0.99
CA ALA A 67 8.14 -8.87 2.02
C ALA A 67 7.45 -9.63 3.17
N LEU A 68 6.31 -9.13 3.67
CA LEU A 68 5.58 -9.80 4.75
C LEU A 68 4.91 -11.07 4.26
N ALA A 69 4.31 -11.05 3.06
CA ALA A 69 3.75 -12.25 2.46
C ALA A 69 4.84 -13.29 2.13
N ALA A 70 6.07 -12.88 1.80
CA ALA A 70 7.17 -13.81 1.56
C ALA A 70 7.63 -14.47 2.87
N LEU A 71 7.64 -13.72 3.97
CA LEU A 71 7.90 -14.28 5.29
C LEU A 71 6.80 -15.29 5.68
N GLN A 72 5.54 -14.99 5.39
CA GLN A 72 4.42 -15.89 5.62
C GLN A 72 4.49 -17.16 4.76
N ALA A 73 4.83 -17.02 3.48
CA ALA A 73 5.01 -18.17 2.60
C ALA A 73 6.16 -19.06 3.10
N LEU A 74 7.26 -18.46 3.58
CA LEU A 74 8.36 -19.20 4.18
C LEU A 74 7.93 -19.97 5.44
N THR A 75 7.19 -19.34 6.35
CA THR A 75 6.73 -19.97 7.60
C THR A 75 5.71 -21.08 7.36
N ARG A 76 4.96 -21.02 6.26
CA ARG A 76 3.99 -22.04 5.83
C ARG A 76 4.58 -23.13 4.93
N GLY A 77 5.85 -23.01 4.52
CA GLY A 77 6.48 -23.95 3.58
C GLY A 77 5.94 -23.82 2.14
N GLU A 78 5.44 -22.65 1.77
CA GLU A 78 4.81 -22.33 0.49
C GLU A 78 5.78 -21.60 -0.46
N ALA A 79 7.09 -21.72 -0.25
CA ALA A 79 8.09 -21.10 -1.11
C ALA A 79 8.03 -21.71 -2.53
N ASP A 80 8.04 -20.85 -3.54
CA ASP A 80 8.05 -21.23 -4.95
C ASP A 80 9.46 -20.99 -5.53
N VAL A 81 10.08 -22.05 -6.05
CA VAL A 81 11.43 -21.98 -6.64
C VAL A 81 11.46 -21.38 -8.05
N ALA A 82 10.30 -21.07 -8.63
CA ALA A 82 10.22 -20.38 -9.91
C ALA A 82 10.93 -19.02 -9.87
N PRO A 83 11.59 -18.61 -10.96
CA PRO A 83 12.33 -17.36 -10.99
C PRO A 83 11.39 -16.16 -10.79
N LEU A 84 11.80 -15.25 -9.92
CA LEU A 84 11.15 -13.96 -9.75
C LEU A 84 11.56 -13.02 -10.91
N PRO A 85 10.62 -12.45 -11.67
CA PRO A 85 10.95 -11.49 -12.71
C PRO A 85 11.69 -10.27 -12.15
N GLN A 86 12.73 -9.84 -12.85
CA GLN A 86 13.45 -8.61 -12.53
C GLN A 86 12.72 -7.42 -13.15
N THR A 87 12.23 -6.52 -12.30
CA THR A 87 11.56 -5.29 -12.72
C THR A 87 12.31 -4.09 -12.14
N ALA A 88 12.63 -3.11 -12.98
CA ALA A 88 13.26 -1.88 -12.51
C ALA A 88 12.32 -1.16 -11.51
N PRO A 89 12.76 -0.88 -10.27
CA PRO A 89 11.89 -0.30 -9.25
C PRO A 89 11.54 1.18 -9.47
N GLY A 90 12.14 1.82 -10.48
CA GLY A 90 12.03 3.26 -10.69
C GLY A 90 12.86 4.06 -9.69
N THR A 91 12.73 5.39 -9.78
CA THR A 91 13.47 6.32 -8.93
C THR A 91 12.96 6.32 -7.48
N GLY A 92 13.85 6.68 -6.55
CA GLY A 92 13.51 7.09 -5.19
C GLY A 92 12.37 8.11 -5.16
N VAL A 93 11.51 8.04 -4.15
CA VAL A 93 10.72 9.22 -3.76
C VAL A 93 11.60 10.03 -2.81
N THR A 94 11.85 11.29 -3.16
CA THR A 94 12.74 12.19 -2.41
C THR A 94 11.96 13.27 -1.67
N GLY A 95 12.52 13.72 -0.56
CA GLY A 95 11.97 14.76 0.31
C GLY A 95 11.15 14.17 1.45
N ASP A 96 10.90 15.00 2.46
CA ASP A 96 10.23 14.57 3.68
C ASP A 96 8.70 14.52 3.48
N LEU A 97 8.08 13.60 4.21
CA LEU A 97 6.64 13.57 4.39
C LEU A 97 6.28 14.53 5.55
N PRO A 98 5.13 15.21 5.50
CA PRO A 98 4.64 15.92 6.67
C PRO A 98 4.44 14.95 7.82
N PHE A 99 4.46 15.47 9.06
CA PHE A 99 4.25 14.63 10.23
C PHE A 99 2.88 13.92 10.20
N LEU A 100 2.82 12.74 10.80
CA LEU A 100 1.62 11.92 10.85
C LEU A 100 0.63 12.43 11.90
N LEU A 101 -0.44 13.07 11.46
CA LEU A 101 -1.51 13.57 12.34
C LEU A 101 -2.15 12.44 13.13
N THR A 102 -2.36 12.63 14.43
CA THR A 102 -3.27 11.82 15.27
C THR A 102 -4.72 12.31 15.09
N PHE A 103 -5.71 11.51 15.48
CA PHE A 103 -7.12 11.88 15.27
C PHE A 103 -7.54 13.13 16.06
N ASP A 104 -6.97 13.35 17.24
CA ASP A 104 -7.18 14.54 18.08
C ASP A 104 -6.54 15.81 17.49
N GLN A 105 -5.60 15.67 16.55
CA GLN A 105 -5.02 16.79 15.81
C GLN A 105 -5.84 17.18 14.57
N MET A 106 -6.91 16.44 14.25
CA MET A 106 -7.76 16.69 13.10
C MET A 106 -9.03 17.43 13.53
N ALA A 107 -9.53 18.32 12.66
CA ALA A 107 -10.90 18.80 12.80
C ALA A 107 -11.88 17.62 12.74
N PRO A 108 -13.00 17.63 13.49
CA PRO A 108 -13.92 16.49 13.56
C PRO A 108 -14.38 15.95 12.20
N ALA A 109 -14.70 16.83 11.25
CA ALA A 109 -15.10 16.43 9.90
C ALA A 109 -13.95 15.75 9.11
N THR A 110 -12.70 16.16 9.34
CA THR A 110 -11.54 15.52 8.71
C THR A 110 -11.27 14.14 9.32
N ALA A 111 -11.39 14.01 10.64
CA ALA A 111 -11.31 12.73 11.34
C ALA A 111 -12.38 11.74 10.84
N ASP A 112 -13.63 12.19 10.70
CA ASP A 112 -14.73 11.39 10.13
C ASP A 112 -14.40 10.93 8.71
N LEU A 113 -13.86 11.83 7.87
CA LEU A 113 -13.49 11.49 6.50
C LEU A 113 -12.33 10.48 6.42
N VAL A 114 -11.31 10.63 7.26
CA VAL A 114 -10.23 9.63 7.40
C VAL A 114 -10.80 8.28 7.83
N TYR A 115 -11.75 8.28 8.77
CA TYR A 115 -12.42 7.07 9.22
C TYR A 115 -13.18 6.42 8.05
N ARG A 116 -14.05 7.16 7.35
CA ARG A 116 -14.80 6.67 6.18
C ARG A 116 -13.90 6.11 5.08
N LEU A 117 -12.83 6.81 4.73
CA LEU A 117 -11.85 6.33 3.76
C LEU A 117 -11.14 5.06 4.24
N ASN A 118 -10.88 4.94 5.55
CA ASN A 118 -10.30 3.73 6.11
C ASN A 118 -11.23 2.53 5.99
N ALA A 119 -12.55 2.72 6.09
CA ALA A 119 -13.54 1.65 5.96
C ALA A 119 -13.55 1.00 4.56
N ILE A 120 -13.06 1.70 3.53
CA ILE A 120 -12.96 1.18 2.16
C ILE A 120 -11.99 0.00 2.13
N GLY A 121 -12.55 -1.20 1.93
CA GLY A 121 -11.82 -2.48 1.96
C GLY A 121 -11.46 -2.98 3.36
N ASP A 122 -11.89 -2.31 4.44
CA ASP A 122 -11.71 -2.75 5.84
C ASP A 122 -12.81 -2.13 6.74
N PRO A 123 -14.07 -2.60 6.63
CA PRO A 123 -15.21 -1.99 7.31
C PRO A 123 -15.15 -2.07 8.85
N ASP A 124 -14.37 -3.01 9.38
CA ASP A 124 -14.16 -3.18 10.82
C ASP A 124 -13.01 -2.32 11.37
N HIS A 125 -12.33 -1.57 10.50
CA HIS A 125 -11.18 -0.74 10.85
C HIS A 125 -10.09 -1.50 11.61
N LYS A 126 -9.81 -2.75 11.19
CA LYS A 126 -8.81 -3.60 11.85
C LYS A 126 -7.45 -2.92 11.88
N VAL A 127 -7.12 -2.14 10.84
CA VAL A 127 -5.92 -1.28 10.82
C VAL A 127 -6.23 0.08 10.19
N ILE A 128 -5.86 1.15 10.89
CA ILE A 128 -5.94 2.52 10.36
C ILE A 128 -4.75 2.79 9.43
N ALA A 129 -5.04 3.05 8.16
CA ALA A 129 -4.04 3.36 7.15
C ALA A 129 -3.40 4.73 7.37
N SER A 130 -2.07 4.75 7.54
CA SER A 130 -1.30 5.98 7.76
C SER A 130 -1.38 6.98 6.59
N MET A 131 -1.63 6.51 5.37
CA MET A 131 -1.75 7.37 4.18
C MET A 131 -2.84 8.43 4.34
N TYR A 132 -4.04 8.04 4.77
CA TYR A 132 -5.15 8.99 4.94
C TYR A 132 -4.87 10.01 6.04
N ARG A 133 -4.13 9.61 7.09
CA ARG A 133 -3.70 10.51 8.16
C ARG A 133 -2.64 11.52 7.70
N HIS A 134 -1.72 11.15 6.79
CA HIS A 134 -0.83 12.13 6.15
C HIS A 134 -1.60 13.06 5.20
N LEU A 135 -2.60 12.54 4.49
CA LEU A 135 -3.41 13.36 3.59
C LEU A 135 -4.40 14.28 4.33
N ALA A 136 -4.62 14.07 5.63
CA ALA A 136 -5.50 14.89 6.46
C ALA A 136 -5.03 16.34 6.66
N HIS A 137 -3.77 16.64 6.30
CA HIS A 137 -3.31 18.04 6.15
C HIS A 137 -4.08 18.79 5.06
N TRP A 138 -4.70 18.09 4.10
CA TRP A 138 -5.50 18.66 3.01
C TRP A 138 -6.92 18.04 2.99
N PRO A 139 -7.83 18.48 3.87
CA PRO A 139 -9.18 17.92 3.94
C PRO A 139 -9.97 17.98 2.62
N SER A 140 -9.78 19.04 1.82
CA SER A 140 -10.40 19.16 0.50
C SER A 140 -9.92 18.06 -0.46
N PHE A 141 -8.65 17.67 -0.40
CA PHE A 141 -8.13 16.55 -1.17
C PHE A 141 -8.71 15.21 -0.68
N LEU A 142 -8.82 14.99 0.64
CA LEU A 142 -9.49 13.80 1.16
C LEU A 142 -10.93 13.69 0.65
N ALA A 143 -11.65 14.81 0.53
CA ALA A 143 -13.01 14.82 0.02
C ALA A 143 -13.04 14.38 -1.46
N LEU A 144 -12.11 14.87 -2.27
CA LEU A 144 -11.94 14.43 -3.67
C LEU A 144 -11.58 12.94 -3.78
N VAL A 145 -10.79 12.41 -2.84
CA VAL A 145 -10.48 10.97 -2.76
C VAL A 145 -11.75 10.17 -2.45
N TRP A 146 -12.54 10.61 -1.48
CA TRP A 146 -13.81 9.97 -1.11
C TRP A 146 -14.78 9.91 -2.29
N GLU A 147 -15.00 11.03 -2.98
CA GLU A 147 -15.88 11.10 -4.16
C GLU A 147 -15.47 10.13 -5.28
N ARG A 148 -14.18 9.82 -5.41
CA ARG A 148 -13.70 8.83 -6.39
C ARG A 148 -13.82 7.40 -5.92
N LEU A 149 -13.47 7.11 -4.67
CA LEU A 149 -13.37 5.74 -4.17
C LEU A 149 -14.72 5.20 -3.70
N ALA A 150 -15.61 6.02 -3.16
CA ALA A 150 -16.90 5.57 -2.63
C ALA A 150 -17.77 4.86 -3.68
N PRO A 151 -17.96 5.39 -4.92
CA PRO A 151 -18.73 4.68 -5.94
C PRO A 151 -18.13 3.34 -6.35
N LEU A 152 -16.79 3.23 -6.38
CA LEU A 152 -16.09 1.98 -6.67
C LEU A 152 -16.23 0.96 -5.53
N SER A 153 -16.36 1.45 -4.29
CA SER A 153 -16.59 0.60 -3.13
C SER A 153 -18.02 0.06 -3.15
N THR A 154 -19.01 0.92 -3.39
CA THR A 154 -20.44 0.54 -3.37
C THR A 154 -20.79 -0.49 -4.43
N ASN A 155 -20.13 -0.49 -5.59
CA ASN A 155 -20.37 -1.48 -6.65
C ASN A 155 -19.43 -2.71 -6.59
N GLY A 156 -18.70 -2.91 -5.48
CA GLY A 156 -17.85 -4.08 -5.24
C GLY A 156 -16.56 -4.14 -6.06
N ARG A 157 -16.24 -3.09 -6.84
CA ARG A 157 -15.00 -3.04 -7.64
C ARG A 157 -13.77 -2.95 -6.76
N ILE A 158 -13.84 -2.24 -5.62
CA ILE A 158 -12.74 -2.20 -4.66
C ILE A 158 -12.42 -3.58 -4.10
N ASP A 159 -13.43 -4.35 -3.68
CA ASP A 159 -13.20 -5.70 -3.13
C ASP A 159 -12.57 -6.63 -4.18
N THR A 160 -13.02 -6.50 -5.44
CA THR A 160 -12.47 -7.25 -6.57
C THR A 160 -10.98 -6.95 -6.78
N ILE A 161 -10.58 -5.67 -6.81
CA ILE A 161 -9.15 -5.31 -7.01
C ILE A 161 -8.30 -5.69 -5.81
N ILE A 162 -8.84 -5.68 -4.59
CA ILE A 162 -8.13 -6.12 -3.38
C ILE A 162 -7.87 -7.63 -3.47
N ALA A 163 -8.89 -8.43 -3.78
CA ALA A 163 -8.75 -9.88 -3.92
C ALA A 163 -7.73 -10.26 -5.01
N GLN A 164 -7.78 -9.59 -6.16
CA GLN A 164 -6.83 -9.80 -7.26
C GLN A 164 -5.40 -9.39 -6.87
N ASN A 165 -5.25 -8.26 -6.17
CA ASN A 165 -3.96 -7.83 -5.64
C ASN A 165 -3.40 -8.85 -4.64
N LEU A 166 -4.22 -9.37 -3.72
CA LEU A 166 -3.78 -10.38 -2.75
C LEU A 166 -3.31 -11.66 -3.44
N GLY A 167 -4.05 -12.15 -4.45
CA GLY A 167 -3.63 -13.31 -5.24
C GLY A 167 -2.30 -13.08 -5.95
N THR A 168 -2.16 -11.94 -6.64
CA THR A 168 -0.92 -11.58 -7.35
C THR A 168 0.24 -11.39 -6.39
N GLY A 169 0.02 -10.67 -5.28
CA GLY A 169 1.01 -10.40 -4.25
C GLY A 169 1.52 -11.67 -3.58
N ARG A 170 0.63 -12.62 -3.26
CA ARG A 170 1.01 -13.94 -2.72
C ARG A 170 1.84 -14.75 -3.71
N SER A 171 1.49 -14.75 -5.01
CA SER A 171 2.30 -15.42 -6.04
C SER A 171 3.70 -14.83 -6.17
N VAL A 172 3.83 -13.51 -6.17
CA VAL A 172 5.13 -12.81 -6.18
C VAL A 172 5.92 -13.12 -4.90
N ALA A 173 5.24 -13.11 -3.76
CA ALA A 173 5.82 -13.36 -2.46
C ALA A 173 6.34 -14.79 -2.27
N ALA A 174 5.64 -15.81 -2.79
CA ALA A 174 6.10 -17.20 -2.76
C ALA A 174 7.47 -17.37 -3.47
N LYS A 175 7.66 -16.69 -4.62
CA LYS A 175 8.94 -16.68 -5.35
C LYS A 175 10.03 -15.90 -4.63
N LEU A 176 9.65 -14.82 -3.93
CA LEU A 176 10.56 -14.08 -3.08
C LEU A 176 10.97 -14.89 -1.84
N ALA A 177 10.07 -15.70 -1.30
CA ALA A 177 10.31 -16.54 -0.12
C ALA A 177 11.43 -17.57 -0.35
N ALA A 178 11.51 -18.13 -1.55
CA ALA A 178 12.59 -19.05 -1.93
C ALA A 178 13.99 -18.40 -1.93
N GLN A 179 14.07 -17.07 -1.91
CA GLN A 179 15.33 -16.32 -1.82
C GLN A 179 15.66 -15.90 -0.38
N ILE A 180 14.77 -16.15 0.58
CA ILE A 180 15.02 -15.86 2.00
C ILE A 180 15.96 -16.94 2.53
N LEU A 181 17.07 -16.52 3.15
CA LEU A 181 17.96 -17.43 3.86
C LEU A 181 17.19 -18.14 4.98
N ALA A 182 17.32 -19.47 5.04
CA ALA A 182 16.67 -20.28 6.06
C ALA A 182 17.02 -19.74 7.46
N PRO A 183 16.02 -19.53 8.33
CA PRO A 183 16.28 -19.05 9.68
C PRO A 183 17.16 -20.06 10.42
N SER A 184 18.17 -19.56 11.12
CA SER A 184 19.10 -20.39 11.91
C SER A 184 18.47 -21.05 13.12
N GLN A 185 17.25 -20.63 13.50
CA GLN A 185 16.51 -21.13 14.64
C GLN A 185 15.17 -21.72 14.19
N THR A 186 14.91 -22.95 14.61
CA THR A 186 13.59 -23.57 14.49
C THR A 186 12.65 -22.98 15.53
N LEU A 187 11.51 -22.45 15.09
CA LEU A 187 10.47 -21.93 15.97
C LEU A 187 9.47 -23.04 16.31
N ALA A 188 8.91 -22.98 17.53
CA ALA A 188 7.83 -23.89 17.92
C ALA A 188 6.56 -23.62 17.09
N PRO A 189 5.74 -24.65 16.77
CA PRO A 189 4.53 -24.49 15.96
C PRO A 189 3.58 -23.39 16.45
N ALA A 190 3.31 -23.33 17.76
CA ALA A 190 2.43 -22.30 18.33
C ALA A 190 2.96 -20.86 18.14
N VAL A 191 4.28 -20.68 18.04
CA VAL A 191 4.89 -19.37 17.76
C VAL A 191 4.73 -19.03 16.28
N LEU A 192 4.85 -20.01 15.38
CA LEU A 192 4.59 -19.83 13.96
C LEU A 192 3.14 -19.43 13.70
N ASP A 193 2.19 -20.03 14.40
CA ASP A 193 0.77 -19.69 14.30
C ASP A 193 0.53 -18.23 14.70
N GLN A 194 1.06 -17.79 15.84
CA GLN A 194 0.95 -16.38 16.28
C GLN A 194 1.60 -15.40 15.29
N ILE A 195 2.74 -15.76 14.70
CA ILE A 195 3.39 -14.96 13.66
C ILE A 195 2.47 -14.86 12.43
N ASN A 196 1.91 -15.99 12.00
CA ASN A 196 1.03 -16.04 10.83
C ASN A 196 -0.25 -15.24 11.04
N ASP A 197 -0.86 -15.31 12.24
CA ASP A 197 -2.04 -14.51 12.60
C ASP A 197 -1.73 -13.00 12.55
N ALA A 198 -0.58 -12.59 13.10
CA ALA A 198 -0.14 -11.21 13.04
C ALA A 198 0.13 -10.76 11.59
N LEU A 199 0.78 -11.61 10.77
CA LEU A 199 1.01 -11.33 9.35
C LEU A 199 -0.31 -11.22 8.59
N ASP A 200 -1.29 -12.08 8.88
CA ASP A 200 -2.61 -12.05 8.25
C ASP A 200 -3.35 -10.74 8.53
N LEU A 201 -3.21 -10.17 9.73
CA LEU A 201 -3.78 -8.85 10.04
C LEU A 201 -3.25 -7.77 9.08
N PHE A 202 -1.91 -7.70 8.92
CA PHE A 202 -1.28 -6.69 8.07
C PHE A 202 -1.46 -6.97 6.58
N ILE A 203 -1.34 -8.22 6.14
CA ILE A 203 -1.45 -8.60 4.73
C ILE A 203 -2.88 -8.41 4.26
N ASN A 204 -3.88 -8.93 5.00
CA ASN A 204 -5.26 -8.96 4.50
C ASN A 204 -6.00 -7.64 4.75
N TYR A 205 -5.72 -6.92 5.84
CA TYR A 205 -6.53 -5.76 6.24
C TYR A 205 -5.79 -4.42 6.20
N ALA A 206 -4.46 -4.39 6.23
CA ALA A 206 -3.71 -3.15 6.09
C ALA A 206 -3.17 -2.99 4.67
N ILE A 207 -2.10 -3.71 4.34
CA ILE A 207 -1.29 -3.41 3.17
C ILE A 207 -1.91 -4.02 1.90
N GLY A 208 -2.55 -5.18 2.00
CA GLY A 208 -3.22 -5.82 0.86
C GLY A 208 -4.29 -4.96 0.19
N ARG A 209 -5.01 -4.14 0.97
CA ARG A 209 -5.94 -3.15 0.40
C ARG A 209 -5.25 -1.84 0.00
N MET A 210 -4.25 -1.41 0.76
CA MET A 210 -3.61 -0.12 0.53
C MET A 210 -2.64 -0.12 -0.66
N VAL A 211 -2.18 -1.27 -1.15
CA VAL A 211 -1.43 -1.37 -2.41
C VAL A 211 -2.28 -0.94 -3.62
N PRO A 212 -3.40 -1.59 -3.95
CA PRO A 212 -4.18 -1.21 -5.12
C PRO A 212 -4.80 0.18 -4.95
N LEU A 213 -5.27 0.54 -3.74
CA LEU A 213 -5.80 1.90 -3.48
C LEU A 213 -4.72 2.98 -3.62
N GLY A 214 -3.53 2.76 -3.05
CA GLY A 214 -2.39 3.68 -3.18
C GLY A 214 -1.96 3.86 -4.63
N SER A 215 -1.81 2.76 -5.38
CA SER A 215 -1.51 2.80 -6.82
C SER A 215 -2.58 3.52 -7.62
N LEU A 216 -3.85 3.27 -7.32
CA LEU A 216 -4.97 3.87 -8.02
C LEU A 216 -4.96 5.41 -7.85
N LEU A 217 -4.74 5.89 -6.63
CA LEU A 217 -4.64 7.32 -6.33
C LEU A 217 -3.36 7.94 -6.92
N ALA A 218 -2.20 7.29 -6.76
CA ALA A 218 -0.93 7.80 -7.26
C ALA A 218 -0.90 7.94 -8.79
N ARG A 219 -1.48 6.98 -9.53
CA ARG A 219 -1.62 7.05 -11.00
C ARG A 219 -2.60 8.12 -11.48
N SER A 220 -3.57 8.45 -10.64
CA SER A 220 -4.62 9.42 -10.97
C SER A 220 -4.29 10.83 -10.49
N PHE A 221 -3.17 11.00 -9.81
CA PHE A 221 -2.70 12.30 -9.32
C PHE A 221 -1.75 12.93 -10.34
N PRO A 222 -1.97 14.19 -10.76
CA PRO A 222 -1.06 14.86 -11.66
C PRO A 222 0.25 15.16 -10.91
N HIS A 223 1.32 14.45 -11.29
CA HIS A 223 2.68 14.80 -10.88
C HIS A 223 3.14 15.93 -11.80
N GLY A 224 3.54 17.06 -11.22
CA GLY A 224 3.64 18.35 -11.92
C GLY A 224 4.37 18.31 -13.26
N GLU A 225 3.78 19.04 -14.22
CA GLU A 225 4.52 19.82 -15.22
C GLU A 225 5.22 21.01 -14.55
#